data_AF-A0AAN9XXT0-F1
#
_entry.id   AF-A0AAN9XXT0-F1
#
_cell.length_a   1.000
_cell.length_b   1.000
_cell.length_c   1.000
_cell.angle_alpha   90.00
_cell.angle_beta   90.00
_cell.angle_gamma   90.00
#
_symmetry.space_group_name_H-M   'P 1'
#
loop_
_entity.id
_entity.type
_entity.pdbx_description
1 polymer ?
#
loop_
_entity_poly.entity_id
_entity_poly.type
_entity_poly.pdbx_seq_one_letter_code
_entity_poly.pdbx_strand_id
1 'polypeptide(L)'
;MESETCFQDLSNFNPKRILSENSQRKLICLEGEFSDKEGNAVVLLEKKAFTEANVKLLCDDKSTLKKEFINDVYGSYEFFPSIELNGIKATIIYPATEQHIKKFEKTQLFIVEETKDIYESITLPHIVKRQLSLQWVYNILDHKSETERIVYENTHPSDGFVLLPDLKWDGKQVETLYLLAICHDRSIKSIRDLKQQHLALLNNILNEGSKAIEEKYHINRSRLRIYFHYPPSFYHLHVHFTYVDFEAAGINFERAHSLISVINNIKLVGDYYSRSTLLFSIRETDEELFAEYKEAVLSDDESFSLSVQRNALLINSQTLSLPFDVQPQSLCGLVHSGNALTFRINLEKSVTKIDPVASAFPLFDLPEICPRIDAGQSYMLKCSLCDRDILQEFIVISRVILEPMNATDISDIFCHRSKEVFQFEKDKPASDSQKEQSLYLDIGCFKLPSFELENLTVLFDGDVMHCRHCYSWLGLRYSCTNCSLCFWNDTVQISPSTVEKSLNTISELILYKVIAETLVECLFSVCNLMLICKVGAHEERRLLLTILDRNLQIWECPNVESSLQKVSYMKILFEEADHDKWDEKIIHKSVLVSKPTLVNTLKLLHQHGNEVSFATEKLAYLPISRDFN
;
A
#
# COMPACT_ATOMS: atom_id res chain seq x y z
N MET A 1 -48.32 -20.22 47.38
CA MET A 1 -48.86 -20.48 46.03
C MET A 1 -48.21 -19.46 45.12
N GLU A 2 -47.05 -19.81 44.58
CA GLU A 2 -46.37 -18.97 43.58
C GLU A 2 -47.23 -19.03 42.31
N SER A 3 -47.82 -17.91 41.92
CA SER A 3 -48.56 -17.81 40.68
C SER A 3 -47.57 -17.99 39.54
N GLU A 4 -47.54 -19.17 38.93
CA GLU A 4 -46.87 -19.37 37.64
C GLU A 4 -47.45 -18.34 36.66
N THR A 5 -46.68 -17.30 36.35
CA THR A 5 -47.04 -16.33 35.31
C THR A 5 -46.96 -17.02 33.96
N CYS A 6 -48.04 -17.66 33.55
CA CYS A 6 -48.19 -18.20 32.20
C CYS A 6 -48.49 -17.04 31.24
N PHE A 7 -47.57 -16.76 30.33
CA PHE A 7 -47.76 -15.79 29.25
C PHE A 7 -48.48 -16.49 28.09
N GLN A 8 -49.66 -16.00 27.69
CA GLN A 8 -50.47 -16.57 26.60
C GLN A 8 -50.11 -15.98 25.23
N ASP A 9 -49.73 -14.70 25.21
CA ASP A 9 -49.30 -13.98 24.01
C ASP A 9 -48.37 -12.81 24.39
N LEU A 10 -47.91 -12.06 23.37
CA LEU A 10 -47.08 -10.86 23.53
C LEU A 10 -47.87 -9.57 23.20
N SER A 11 -49.21 -9.61 23.14
CA SER A 11 -50.04 -8.46 22.74
C SER A 11 -49.88 -7.25 23.68
N ASN A 12 -49.63 -7.52 24.97
CA ASN A 12 -49.40 -6.49 25.98
C ASN A 12 -47.93 -6.11 26.16
N PHE A 13 -47.00 -6.73 25.43
CA PHE A 13 -45.57 -6.44 25.55
C PHE A 13 -45.22 -5.19 24.74
N ASN A 14 -44.72 -4.17 25.44
CA ASN A 14 -44.22 -2.94 24.85
C ASN A 14 -42.69 -3.00 24.78
N PRO A 15 -42.08 -3.26 23.60
CA PRO A 15 -40.64 -3.23 23.46
C PRO A 15 -40.12 -1.80 23.66
N LYS A 16 -39.12 -1.65 24.52
CA LYS A 16 -38.46 -0.39 24.84
C LYS A 16 -37.18 -0.20 24.04
N ARG A 17 -36.32 -1.22 23.98
CA ARG A 17 -35.11 -1.23 23.14
C ARG A 17 -34.64 -2.64 22.82
N ILE A 18 -33.83 -2.75 21.76
CA ILE A 18 -33.13 -3.99 21.41
C ILE A 18 -31.89 -4.09 22.32
N LEU A 19 -31.77 -5.17 23.07
CA LEU A 19 -30.59 -5.48 23.88
C LEU A 19 -29.50 -6.10 23.01
N SER A 20 -29.84 -7.08 22.18
CA SER A 20 -28.90 -7.70 21.25
C SER A 20 -29.61 -8.37 20.07
N GLU A 21 -28.88 -8.53 18.97
CA GLU A 21 -29.31 -9.25 17.78
C GLU A 21 -28.18 -10.12 17.25
N ASN A 22 -28.54 -11.30 16.74
CA ASN A 22 -27.61 -12.22 16.07
C ASN A 22 -28.25 -12.72 14.78
N SER A 23 -27.84 -12.12 13.66
CA SER A 23 -28.36 -12.43 12.33
C SER A 23 -27.96 -13.82 11.81
N GLN A 24 -26.90 -14.44 12.35
CA GLN A 24 -26.50 -15.80 11.98
C GLN A 24 -27.42 -16.82 12.64
N ARG A 25 -27.64 -16.69 13.95
CA ARG A 25 -28.57 -17.53 14.74
C ARG A 25 -30.04 -17.17 14.55
N LYS A 26 -30.33 -16.05 13.87
CA LYS A 26 -31.69 -15.52 13.68
C LYS A 26 -32.38 -15.28 15.04
N LEU A 27 -31.66 -14.63 15.94
CA LEU A 27 -32.09 -14.35 17.32
C LEU A 27 -32.11 -12.83 17.58
N ILE A 28 -33.12 -12.36 18.30
CA ILE A 28 -33.21 -10.99 18.82
C ILE A 28 -33.58 -11.03 20.30
N CYS A 29 -33.04 -10.10 21.09
CA CYS A 29 -33.32 -9.93 22.50
C CYS A 29 -33.80 -8.50 22.76
N LEU A 30 -34.92 -8.35 23.45
CA LEU A 30 -35.62 -7.08 23.67
C LEU A 30 -35.75 -6.81 25.17
N GLU A 31 -35.53 -5.57 25.57
CA GLU A 31 -36.01 -5.02 26.85
C GLU A 31 -37.37 -4.38 26.60
N GLY A 32 -38.32 -4.60 27.49
CA GLY A 32 -39.63 -3.97 27.44
C GLY A 32 -40.39 -4.14 28.74
N GLU A 33 -41.66 -3.75 28.71
CA GLU A 33 -42.57 -3.83 29.85
C GLU A 33 -43.92 -4.39 29.39
N PHE A 34 -44.60 -5.13 30.26
CA PHE A 34 -45.95 -5.62 29.97
C PHE A 34 -46.98 -4.62 30.50
N SER A 35 -47.90 -4.16 29.66
CA SER A 35 -48.92 -3.16 30.07
C SER A 35 -49.78 -3.60 31.26
N ASP A 36 -49.93 -4.91 31.45
CA ASP A 36 -50.73 -5.55 32.48
C ASP A 36 -49.92 -5.98 33.72
N LYS A 37 -48.61 -5.71 33.78
CA LYS A 37 -47.73 -6.16 34.86
C LYS A 37 -46.66 -5.13 35.24
N GLU A 38 -46.26 -5.09 36.51
CA GLU A 38 -45.25 -4.14 36.99
C GLU A 38 -43.82 -4.70 36.88
N GLY A 39 -42.95 -3.97 36.16
CA GLY A 39 -41.52 -4.23 36.10
C GLY A 39 -41.01 -4.60 34.70
N ASN A 40 -39.69 -4.56 34.55
CA ASN A 40 -39.04 -4.84 33.27
C ASN A 40 -39.19 -6.32 32.88
N ALA A 41 -39.16 -6.58 31.59
CA ALA A 41 -39.10 -7.91 30.99
C ALA A 41 -38.01 -7.96 29.92
N VAL A 42 -37.40 -9.14 29.80
CA VAL A 42 -36.48 -9.45 28.70
C VAL A 42 -37.11 -10.55 27.85
N VAL A 43 -37.30 -10.29 26.56
CA VAL A 43 -37.93 -11.22 25.60
C VAL A 43 -36.92 -11.60 24.53
N LEU A 44 -36.61 -12.89 24.40
CA LEU A 44 -35.76 -13.44 23.35
C LEU A 44 -36.64 -14.16 22.33
N LEU A 45 -36.41 -13.86 21.05
CA LEU A 45 -37.09 -14.49 19.93
C LEU A 45 -36.04 -15.12 19.00
N GLU A 46 -36.11 -16.44 18.81
CA GLU A 46 -35.16 -17.22 17.99
C GLU A 46 -35.91 -18.05 16.95
N LYS A 47 -35.51 -17.96 15.67
CA LYS A 47 -36.07 -18.86 14.64
C LYS A 47 -35.66 -20.30 14.95
N LYS A 48 -36.62 -21.23 14.82
CA LYS A 48 -36.33 -22.66 14.99
C LYS A 48 -35.52 -23.19 13.81
N ALA A 49 -34.59 -24.09 14.09
CA ALA A 49 -33.86 -24.82 13.06
C ALA A 49 -34.80 -25.75 12.28
N PHE A 50 -34.48 -26.00 11.02
CA PHE A 50 -35.13 -27.04 10.23
C PHE A 50 -34.76 -28.42 10.78
N THR A 51 -35.73 -29.32 10.83
CA THR A 51 -35.54 -30.73 11.18
C THR A 51 -35.93 -31.60 9.99
N GLU A 52 -35.34 -32.80 9.86
CA GLU A 52 -35.68 -33.71 8.76
C GLU A 52 -37.19 -34.00 8.68
N ALA A 53 -37.85 -34.09 9.83
CA ALA A 53 -39.30 -34.29 9.92
C ALA A 53 -40.09 -33.09 9.38
N ASN A 54 -39.69 -31.86 9.72
CA ASN A 54 -40.41 -30.65 9.32
C ASN A 54 -40.14 -30.26 7.86
N VAL A 55 -38.93 -30.52 7.35
CA VAL A 55 -38.56 -30.15 5.96
C VAL A 55 -39.46 -30.84 4.94
N LYS A 56 -39.85 -32.09 5.19
CA LYS A 56 -40.77 -32.84 4.31
C LYS A 56 -42.16 -32.21 4.23
N LEU A 57 -42.54 -31.40 5.23
CA LEU A 57 -43.83 -30.72 5.31
C LEU A 57 -43.80 -29.29 4.75
N LEU A 58 -42.62 -28.73 4.45
CA LEU A 58 -42.49 -27.36 3.94
C LEU A 58 -43.02 -27.21 2.51
N CYS A 59 -42.96 -28.25 1.68
CA CYS A 59 -43.37 -28.17 0.28
C CYS A 59 -44.87 -28.52 0.10
N ASP A 60 -45.74 -27.93 0.91
CA ASP A 60 -47.19 -28.08 0.78
C ASP A 60 -47.80 -27.03 -0.19
N ASP A 61 -49.08 -27.21 -0.52
CA ASP A 61 -49.87 -26.33 -1.38
C ASP A 61 -50.20 -24.97 -0.74
N LYS A 62 -49.97 -24.83 0.57
CA LYS A 62 -50.21 -23.59 1.34
C LYS A 62 -48.99 -22.69 1.36
N SER A 63 -47.82 -23.23 1.02
CA SER A 63 -46.57 -22.50 1.04
C SER A 63 -46.41 -21.66 -0.22
N THR A 64 -45.90 -20.44 -0.07
CA THR A 64 -45.77 -19.50 -1.18
C THR A 64 -44.34 -19.01 -1.35
N LEU A 65 -43.97 -18.75 -2.61
CA LEU A 65 -42.67 -18.22 -2.99
C LEU A 65 -42.87 -16.85 -3.63
N LYS A 66 -42.10 -15.88 -3.17
CA LYS A 66 -42.00 -14.56 -3.80
C LYS A 66 -40.59 -14.40 -4.35
N LYS A 67 -40.49 -14.33 -5.67
CA LYS A 67 -39.21 -14.16 -6.37
C LYS A 67 -38.57 -12.82 -6.00
N GLU A 68 -37.29 -12.84 -5.66
CA GLU A 68 -36.45 -11.65 -5.54
C GLU A 68 -35.65 -11.42 -6.83
N PHE A 69 -34.85 -12.42 -7.26
CA PHE A 69 -34.13 -12.36 -8.52
C PHE A 69 -33.92 -13.75 -9.11
N ILE A 70 -33.66 -13.81 -10.42
CA ILE A 70 -33.20 -15.02 -11.12
C ILE A 70 -32.07 -14.63 -12.05
N ASN A 71 -30.96 -15.34 -11.98
CA ASN A 71 -29.85 -15.28 -12.93
C ASN A 71 -29.50 -16.70 -13.39
N ASP A 72 -29.84 -17.02 -14.64
CA ASP A 72 -29.72 -18.36 -15.22
C ASP A 72 -30.39 -19.44 -14.33
N VAL A 73 -29.61 -20.38 -13.77
CA VAL A 73 -30.10 -21.43 -12.87
C VAL A 73 -30.20 -21.02 -11.40
N TYR A 74 -29.76 -19.80 -11.04
CA TYR A 74 -29.76 -19.30 -9.66
C TYR A 74 -30.94 -18.37 -9.42
N GLY A 75 -31.92 -18.83 -8.63
CA GLY A 75 -33.06 -18.01 -8.18
C GLY A 75 -33.03 -17.76 -6.68
N SER A 76 -33.23 -16.50 -6.27
CA SER A 76 -33.52 -16.12 -4.88
C SER A 76 -35.01 -15.88 -4.69
N TYR A 77 -35.56 -16.44 -3.62
CA TYR A 77 -36.98 -16.36 -3.29
C TYR A 77 -37.14 -16.16 -1.79
N GLU A 78 -38.09 -15.29 -1.43
CA GLU A 78 -38.65 -15.25 -0.10
C GLU A 78 -39.69 -16.38 0.01
N PHE A 79 -39.50 -17.28 0.98
CA PHE A 79 -40.34 -18.45 1.18
C PHE A 79 -41.21 -18.30 2.42
N PHE A 80 -42.52 -18.45 2.23
CA PHE A 80 -43.52 -18.38 3.29
C PHE A 80 -44.16 -19.76 3.50
N PRO A 81 -43.67 -20.57 4.45
CA PRO A 81 -44.28 -21.86 4.75
C PRO A 81 -45.59 -21.71 5.53
N SER A 82 -46.31 -22.81 5.71
CA SER A 82 -47.49 -22.87 6.58
C SER A 82 -47.20 -22.39 8.01
N ILE A 83 -48.20 -21.76 8.66
CA ILE A 83 -48.03 -21.05 9.93
C ILE A 83 -47.52 -21.97 11.05
N GLU A 84 -47.92 -23.23 11.03
CA GLU A 84 -47.53 -24.26 11.99
C GLU A 84 -46.03 -24.57 11.95
N LEU A 85 -45.40 -24.40 10.78
CA LEU A 85 -43.97 -24.63 10.56
C LEU A 85 -43.11 -23.36 10.80
N ASN A 86 -43.75 -22.20 10.98
CA ASN A 86 -43.11 -20.89 11.15
C ASN A 86 -42.92 -20.46 12.61
N GLY A 87 -43.11 -21.36 13.58
CA GLY A 87 -43.03 -21.04 15.00
C GLY A 87 -41.67 -20.46 15.41
N ILE A 88 -41.70 -19.35 16.17
CA ILE A 88 -40.53 -18.71 16.77
C ILE A 88 -40.41 -19.18 18.22
N LYS A 89 -39.21 -19.54 18.66
CA LYS A 89 -38.96 -19.84 20.07
C LYS A 89 -38.91 -18.52 20.85
N ALA A 90 -39.86 -18.33 21.75
CA ALA A 90 -39.89 -17.19 22.67
C ALA A 90 -39.39 -17.61 24.06
N THR A 91 -38.48 -16.83 24.65
CA THR A 91 -38.08 -16.95 26.06
C THR A 91 -38.38 -15.62 26.75
N ILE A 92 -39.14 -15.65 27.83
CA ILE A 92 -39.55 -14.45 28.57
C ILE A 92 -38.94 -14.53 29.97
N ILE A 93 -38.19 -13.49 30.35
CA ILE A 93 -37.64 -13.32 31.70
C ILE A 93 -38.38 -12.16 32.33
N TYR A 94 -39.16 -12.46 33.37
CA TYR A 94 -39.97 -11.48 34.08
C TYR A 94 -40.14 -11.90 35.56
N PRO A 95 -40.00 -10.96 36.52
CA PRO A 95 -39.46 -9.61 36.34
C PRO A 95 -37.95 -9.67 36.03
N ALA A 96 -37.51 -8.86 35.08
CA ALA A 96 -36.10 -8.74 34.70
C ALA A 96 -35.39 -7.74 35.62
N THR A 97 -34.26 -8.16 36.20
CA THR A 97 -33.37 -7.28 36.97
C THR A 97 -32.38 -6.59 36.04
N GLU A 98 -31.72 -5.54 36.52
CA GLU A 98 -30.60 -4.90 35.81
C GLU A 98 -29.49 -5.89 35.41
N GLN A 99 -29.25 -6.93 36.23
CA GLN A 99 -28.29 -7.97 35.90
C GLN A 99 -28.74 -8.84 34.71
N HIS A 100 -30.04 -9.12 34.60
CA HIS A 100 -30.60 -9.80 33.43
C HIS A 100 -30.43 -8.93 32.18
N ILE A 101 -30.78 -7.63 32.27
CA ILE A 101 -30.68 -6.68 31.15
C ILE A 101 -29.23 -6.60 30.66
N LYS A 102 -28.28 -6.30 31.55
CA LYS A 102 -26.84 -6.21 31.22
C LYS A 102 -26.27 -7.49 30.61
N LYS A 103 -26.75 -8.67 31.03
CA LYS A 103 -26.30 -9.96 30.50
C LYS A 103 -26.65 -10.15 29.02
N PHE A 104 -27.78 -9.59 28.56
CA PHE A 104 -28.25 -9.73 27.18
C PHE A 104 -27.99 -8.50 26.32
N GLU A 105 -27.50 -7.41 26.90
CA GLU A 105 -27.08 -6.20 26.19
C GLU A 105 -25.83 -6.47 25.36
N LYS A 106 -25.86 -6.07 24.09
CA LYS A 106 -24.77 -6.25 23.14
C LYS A 106 -23.64 -5.30 23.51
N THR A 107 -22.52 -5.86 23.91
CA THR A 107 -21.29 -5.10 24.07
C THR A 107 -20.68 -4.81 22.70
N GLN A 108 -20.30 -3.55 22.46
CA GLN A 108 -19.52 -3.19 21.27
C GLN A 108 -18.10 -3.75 21.39
N LEU A 109 -17.63 -4.34 20.29
CA LEU A 109 -16.28 -4.87 20.15
C LEU A 109 -15.49 -3.95 19.23
N PHE A 110 -14.28 -3.62 19.64
CA PHE A 110 -13.33 -2.81 18.87
C PHE A 110 -12.10 -3.66 18.56
N ILE A 111 -11.61 -3.56 17.33
CA ILE A 111 -10.35 -4.21 16.94
C ILE A 111 -9.22 -3.26 17.27
N VAL A 112 -8.19 -3.78 17.95
CA VAL A 112 -6.97 -3.05 18.28
C VAL A 112 -5.77 -3.78 17.69
N GLU A 113 -4.80 -3.00 17.26
CA GLU A 113 -3.49 -3.48 16.79
C GLU A 113 -2.44 -3.14 17.84
N GLU A 114 -2.09 -4.13 18.67
CA GLU A 114 -1.15 -3.95 19.76
C GLU A 114 0.28 -4.15 19.27
N THR A 115 1.06 -3.07 19.18
CA THR A 115 2.52 -3.14 18.97
C THR A 115 3.23 -3.62 20.24
N LYS A 116 4.53 -3.91 20.13
CA LYS A 116 5.36 -4.20 21.30
C LYS A 116 5.29 -3.07 22.35
N ASP A 117 5.39 -1.81 21.92
CA ASP A 117 5.42 -0.68 22.84
C ASP A 117 4.07 -0.49 23.55
N ILE A 118 2.96 -0.72 22.85
CA ILE A 118 1.61 -0.71 23.44
C ILE A 118 1.48 -1.85 24.46
N TYR A 119 1.94 -3.06 24.13
CA TYR A 119 1.94 -4.19 25.06
C TYR A 119 2.70 -3.86 26.35
N GLU A 120 3.90 -3.30 26.24
CA GLU A 120 4.76 -2.98 27.39
C GLU A 120 4.20 -1.82 28.24
N SER A 121 3.57 -0.84 27.62
CA SER A 121 3.07 0.37 28.31
C SER A 121 1.63 0.27 28.84
N ILE A 122 0.78 -0.56 28.23
CA ILE A 122 -0.66 -0.64 28.55
C ILE A 122 -1.02 -2.05 29.01
N THR A 123 -0.88 -3.04 28.12
CA THR A 123 -1.41 -4.39 28.34
C THR A 123 -0.71 -5.10 29.49
N LEU A 124 0.62 -5.10 29.52
CA LEU A 124 1.40 -5.78 30.55
C LEU A 124 1.14 -5.20 31.95
N PRO A 125 1.15 -3.86 32.15
CA PRO A 125 0.70 -3.25 33.40
C PRO A 125 -0.71 -3.67 33.81
N HIS A 126 -1.66 -3.68 32.87
CA HIS A 126 -3.04 -4.10 33.13
C HIS A 126 -3.11 -5.56 33.58
N ILE A 127 -2.38 -6.47 32.91
CA ILE A 127 -2.28 -7.88 33.27
C ILE A 127 -1.77 -8.02 34.70
N VAL A 128 -0.64 -7.38 35.03
CA VAL A 128 -0.04 -7.46 36.37
C VAL A 128 -1.00 -6.96 37.46
N LYS A 129 -1.79 -5.92 37.16
CA LYS A 129 -2.75 -5.32 38.09
C LYS A 129 -4.03 -6.14 38.28
N ARG A 130 -4.54 -6.78 37.22
CA ARG A 130 -5.90 -7.36 37.16
C ARG A 130 -5.96 -8.87 36.96
N GLN A 131 -4.81 -9.54 36.88
CA GLN A 131 -4.77 -10.99 36.66
C GLN A 131 -5.57 -11.75 37.72
N LEU A 132 -6.51 -12.56 37.24
CA LEU A 132 -7.28 -13.49 38.07
C LEU A 132 -6.37 -14.56 38.68
N SER A 133 -6.79 -15.11 39.82
CA SER A 133 -6.05 -16.19 40.48
C SER A 133 -5.87 -17.39 39.56
N LEU A 134 -4.61 -17.80 39.37
CA LEU A 134 -4.24 -19.01 38.64
C LEU A 134 -4.21 -20.26 39.53
N GLN A 135 -4.69 -20.18 40.77
CA GLN A 135 -4.59 -21.29 41.71
C GLN A 135 -5.28 -22.57 41.20
N TRP A 136 -6.37 -22.44 40.45
CA TRP A 136 -7.05 -23.59 39.84
C TRP A 136 -6.15 -24.29 38.79
N VAL A 137 -5.39 -23.52 38.00
CA VAL A 137 -4.38 -24.05 37.07
C VAL A 137 -3.29 -24.79 37.83
N TYR A 138 -2.76 -24.18 38.89
CA TYR A 138 -1.71 -24.80 39.70
C TYR A 138 -2.20 -26.04 40.43
N ASN A 139 -3.47 -26.10 40.83
CA ASN A 139 -4.04 -27.30 41.42
C ASN A 139 -4.07 -28.47 40.42
N ILE A 140 -4.28 -28.21 39.13
CA ILE A 140 -4.20 -29.24 38.08
C ILE A 140 -2.74 -29.69 37.91
N LEU A 141 -1.82 -28.73 37.72
CA LEU A 141 -0.39 -29.02 37.50
C LEU A 141 0.29 -29.69 38.71
N ASP A 142 -0.20 -29.43 39.94
CA ASP A 142 0.28 -30.05 41.18
C ASP A 142 -0.49 -31.34 41.55
N HIS A 143 -1.39 -31.81 40.68
CA HIS A 143 -2.29 -32.97 40.91
C HIS A 143 -3.15 -32.91 42.18
N LYS A 144 -3.52 -31.70 42.61
CA LYS A 144 -4.42 -31.45 43.74
C LYS A 144 -5.89 -31.51 43.35
N SER A 145 -6.22 -31.28 42.07
CA SER A 145 -7.60 -31.26 41.56
C SER A 145 -7.64 -31.68 40.09
N GLU A 146 -8.74 -32.30 39.67
CA GLU A 146 -9.01 -32.76 38.29
C GLU A 146 -8.00 -33.76 37.73
N THR A 147 -7.21 -34.40 38.60
CA THR A 147 -6.18 -35.39 38.22
C THR A 147 -6.79 -36.56 37.43
N GLU A 148 -8.00 -36.97 37.78
CA GLU A 148 -8.74 -38.04 37.09
C GLU A 148 -9.23 -37.66 35.69
N ARG A 149 -9.27 -36.37 35.36
CA ARG A 149 -9.68 -35.86 34.05
C ARG A 149 -8.52 -35.76 33.06
N ILE A 150 -7.28 -35.90 33.52
CA ILE A 150 -6.09 -35.81 32.68
C ILE A 150 -6.16 -36.91 31.61
N VAL A 151 -6.02 -36.48 30.36
CA VAL A 151 -6.00 -37.36 29.17
C VAL A 151 -4.57 -37.79 28.87
N TYR A 152 -3.62 -36.86 28.99
CA TYR A 152 -2.21 -37.08 28.75
C TYR A 152 -1.40 -36.07 29.54
N GLU A 153 -0.18 -36.44 29.90
CA GLU A 153 0.77 -35.55 30.55
C GLU A 153 2.20 -35.87 30.12
N ASN A 154 2.92 -34.82 29.77
CA ASN A 154 4.37 -34.82 29.67
C ASN A 154 4.90 -34.05 30.87
N THR A 155 5.59 -34.73 31.78
CA THR A 155 6.01 -34.20 33.10
C THR A 155 7.27 -33.33 33.06
N HIS A 156 7.84 -33.06 31.88
CA HIS A 156 9.03 -32.24 31.77
C HIS A 156 8.75 -30.79 32.28
N PRO A 157 9.58 -30.21 33.15
CA PRO A 157 9.25 -28.93 33.79
C PRO A 157 9.18 -27.73 32.84
N SER A 158 10.02 -27.69 31.80
CA SER A 158 10.01 -26.63 30.76
C SER A 158 9.21 -27.00 29.50
N ASP A 159 9.40 -28.22 29.00
CA ASP A 159 8.86 -28.67 27.71
C ASP A 159 7.63 -29.59 27.80
N GLY A 160 7.10 -29.75 29.02
CA GLY A 160 5.97 -30.60 29.32
C GLY A 160 4.66 -29.83 29.53
N PHE A 161 3.55 -30.57 29.52
CA PHE A 161 2.20 -30.05 29.64
C PHE A 161 1.22 -31.12 30.10
N VAL A 162 0.09 -30.68 30.66
CA VAL A 162 -1.09 -31.50 30.97
C VAL A 162 -2.17 -31.26 29.92
N LEU A 163 -2.73 -32.32 29.35
CA LEU A 163 -3.88 -32.28 28.45
C LEU A 163 -5.13 -32.79 29.17
N LEU A 164 -6.20 -32.00 29.18
CA LEU A 164 -7.47 -32.37 29.83
C LEU A 164 -8.70 -31.75 29.13
N PRO A 165 -9.90 -32.31 29.32
CA PRO A 165 -11.15 -31.72 28.81
C PRO A 165 -11.41 -30.32 29.38
N ASP A 166 -11.79 -29.37 28.53
CA ASP A 166 -12.21 -28.02 28.95
C ASP A 166 -13.51 -28.10 29.78
N LEU A 167 -13.74 -27.12 30.65
CA LEU A 167 -14.96 -27.02 31.46
C LEU A 167 -16.25 -26.97 30.61
N LYS A 168 -16.16 -26.44 29.38
CA LYS A 168 -17.29 -26.28 28.46
C LYS A 168 -17.71 -27.58 27.78
N TRP A 169 -16.92 -28.64 27.86
CA TRP A 169 -17.24 -29.92 27.24
C TRP A 169 -17.68 -30.95 28.27
N ASP A 170 -18.83 -31.56 28.03
CA ASP A 170 -19.42 -32.56 28.93
C ASP A 170 -18.84 -33.98 28.73
N GLY A 171 -17.93 -34.14 27.77
CA GLY A 171 -17.26 -35.41 27.46
C GLY A 171 -18.14 -36.44 26.74
N LYS A 172 -19.35 -36.09 26.29
CA LYS A 172 -20.31 -37.06 25.73
C LYS A 172 -20.22 -37.20 24.21
N GLN A 173 -20.23 -36.07 23.50
CA GLN A 173 -20.24 -36.04 22.03
C GLN A 173 -18.88 -35.58 21.52
N VAL A 174 -18.31 -36.31 20.58
CA VAL A 174 -16.98 -36.03 20.01
C VAL A 174 -17.02 -34.84 19.05
N GLU A 175 -18.18 -34.55 18.48
CA GLU A 175 -18.45 -33.43 17.58
C GLU A 175 -18.37 -32.08 18.30
N THR A 176 -18.45 -32.08 19.64
CA THR A 176 -18.27 -30.90 20.49
C THR A 176 -16.98 -30.96 21.31
N LEU A 177 -16.05 -31.84 20.93
CA LEU A 177 -14.79 -32.06 21.64
C LEU A 177 -14.05 -30.74 21.86
N TYR A 178 -13.64 -30.53 23.12
CA TYR A 178 -12.86 -29.39 23.56
C TYR A 178 -11.89 -29.84 24.67
N LEU A 179 -10.58 -29.79 24.39
CA LEU A 179 -9.51 -29.98 25.37
C LEU A 179 -8.60 -28.74 25.49
N LEU A 180 -7.92 -28.66 26.62
CA LEU A 180 -6.86 -27.70 26.90
C LEU A 180 -5.55 -28.44 27.18
N ALA A 181 -4.46 -27.99 26.56
CA ALA A 181 -3.10 -28.31 26.97
C ALA A 181 -2.53 -27.13 27.79
N ILE A 182 -2.11 -27.37 29.02
CA ILE A 182 -1.57 -26.38 29.96
C ILE A 182 -0.11 -26.73 30.23
N CYS A 183 0.83 -25.82 29.93
CA CYS A 183 2.26 -26.08 30.13
C CYS A 183 2.64 -26.13 31.62
N HIS A 184 3.68 -26.89 31.98
CA HIS A 184 4.20 -26.87 33.36
C HIS A 184 4.95 -25.58 33.70
N ASP A 185 5.63 -24.97 32.72
CA ASP A 185 6.35 -23.71 32.91
C ASP A 185 5.38 -22.58 33.27
N ARG A 186 5.51 -22.05 34.49
CA ARG A 186 4.64 -21.00 35.05
C ARG A 186 5.05 -19.59 34.62
N SER A 187 6.19 -19.43 33.96
CA SER A 187 6.71 -18.12 33.57
C SER A 187 6.01 -17.55 32.33
N ILE A 188 5.45 -18.43 31.49
CA ILE A 188 4.87 -18.09 30.18
C ILE A 188 3.39 -17.70 30.34
N LYS A 189 3.07 -16.43 30.10
CA LYS A 189 1.71 -15.88 30.30
C LYS A 189 0.84 -16.03 29.06
N SER A 190 1.41 -15.81 27.88
CA SER A 190 0.71 -15.82 26.60
C SER A 190 1.68 -16.02 25.44
N ILE A 191 1.19 -15.92 24.20
CA ILE A 191 2.03 -15.99 23.01
C ILE A 191 3.11 -14.89 22.95
N ARG A 192 2.93 -13.74 23.64
CA ARG A 192 3.93 -12.66 23.75
C ARG A 192 5.25 -13.13 24.36
N ASP A 193 5.20 -14.11 25.26
CA ASP A 193 6.38 -14.66 25.95
C ASP A 193 7.07 -15.77 25.12
N LEU A 194 6.48 -16.20 24.00
CA LEU A 194 7.03 -17.29 23.20
C LEU A 194 8.27 -16.86 22.41
N LYS A 195 9.29 -17.71 22.44
CA LYS A 195 10.63 -17.51 21.88
C LYS A 195 11.14 -18.84 21.35
N GLN A 196 12.28 -18.81 20.66
CA GLN A 196 12.91 -19.99 20.07
C GLN A 196 13.13 -21.14 21.07
N GLN A 197 13.47 -20.83 22.32
CA GLN A 197 13.66 -21.83 23.37
C GLN A 197 12.39 -22.66 23.68
N HIS A 198 11.21 -22.11 23.40
CA HIS A 198 9.93 -22.78 23.66
C HIS A 198 9.49 -23.70 22.52
N LEU A 199 10.27 -23.83 21.44
CA LEU A 199 9.90 -24.68 20.30
C LEU A 199 9.72 -26.16 20.70
N ALA A 200 10.50 -26.68 21.64
CA ALA A 200 10.34 -28.06 22.11
C ALA A 200 8.98 -28.27 22.77
N LEU A 201 8.62 -27.47 23.78
CA LEU A 201 7.27 -27.41 24.36
C LEU A 201 6.16 -27.38 23.29
N LEU A 202 6.24 -26.47 22.33
CA LEU A 202 5.21 -26.28 21.30
C LEU A 202 5.06 -27.50 20.38
N ASN A 203 6.16 -28.13 19.99
CA ASN A 203 6.13 -29.36 19.19
C ASN A 203 5.62 -30.56 19.99
N ASN A 204 5.94 -30.64 21.30
CA ASN A 204 5.41 -31.68 22.19
C ASN A 204 3.89 -31.55 22.30
N ILE A 205 3.38 -30.35 22.59
CA ILE A 205 1.93 -30.09 22.64
C ILE A 205 1.27 -30.51 21.32
N LEU A 206 1.82 -30.10 20.18
CA LEU A 206 1.27 -30.43 18.87
C LEU A 206 1.24 -31.94 18.61
N ASN A 207 2.36 -32.63 18.82
CA ASN A 207 2.53 -34.01 18.41
C ASN A 207 1.95 -34.99 19.43
N GLU A 208 2.36 -34.85 20.70
CA GLU A 208 1.93 -35.74 21.78
C GLU A 208 0.46 -35.49 22.13
N GLY A 209 0.02 -34.22 22.14
CA GLY A 209 -1.37 -33.88 22.41
C GLY A 209 -2.32 -34.42 21.33
N SER A 210 -1.96 -34.25 20.04
CA SER A 210 -2.76 -34.83 18.95
C SER A 210 -2.80 -36.35 18.99
N LYS A 211 -1.66 -36.99 19.30
CA LYS A 211 -1.57 -38.46 19.41
C LYS A 211 -2.45 -38.98 20.56
N ALA A 212 -2.41 -38.34 21.73
CA ALA A 212 -3.25 -38.71 22.85
C ALA A 212 -4.75 -38.58 22.54
N ILE A 213 -5.15 -37.55 21.78
CA ILE A 213 -6.54 -37.37 21.32
C ILE A 213 -6.94 -38.46 20.34
N GLU A 214 -6.06 -38.81 19.40
CA GLU A 214 -6.30 -39.89 18.44
C GLU A 214 -6.44 -41.26 19.14
N GLU A 215 -5.60 -41.54 20.13
CA GLU A 215 -5.65 -42.78 20.91
C GLU A 215 -6.92 -42.89 21.77
N LYS A 216 -7.33 -41.79 22.44
CA LYS A 216 -8.46 -41.81 23.39
C LYS A 216 -9.83 -41.61 22.72
N TYR A 217 -9.90 -40.75 21.71
CA TYR A 217 -11.17 -40.33 21.10
C TYR A 217 -11.31 -40.73 19.63
N HIS A 218 -10.29 -41.38 19.04
CA HIS A 218 -10.29 -41.81 17.64
C HIS A 218 -10.47 -40.67 16.64
N ILE A 219 -10.02 -39.46 17.01
CA ILE A 219 -10.03 -38.28 16.14
C ILE A 219 -8.63 -38.03 15.62
N ASN A 220 -8.45 -38.15 14.31
CA ASN A 220 -7.19 -37.84 13.67
C ASN A 220 -6.87 -36.33 13.75
N ARG A 221 -5.58 -35.99 13.85
CA ARG A 221 -5.10 -34.59 13.87
C ARG A 221 -5.70 -33.70 12.78
N SER A 222 -5.93 -34.22 11.57
CA SER A 222 -6.54 -33.46 10.46
C SER A 222 -7.96 -32.96 10.74
N ARG A 223 -8.63 -33.51 11.75
CA ARG A 223 -9.97 -33.12 12.22
C ARG A 223 -9.92 -32.19 13.44
N LEU A 224 -8.73 -31.73 13.85
CA LEU A 224 -8.54 -30.87 15.01
C LEU A 224 -8.16 -29.45 14.58
N ARG A 225 -8.79 -28.46 15.23
CA ARG A 225 -8.34 -27.07 15.26
C ARG A 225 -7.52 -26.88 16.54
N ILE A 226 -6.24 -26.53 16.38
CA ILE A 226 -5.28 -26.41 17.49
C ILE A 226 -4.71 -25.00 17.53
N TYR A 227 -4.96 -24.25 18.60
CA TYR A 227 -4.74 -22.80 18.61
C TYR A 227 -4.58 -22.20 20.02
N PHE A 228 -4.01 -21.01 20.09
CA PHE A 228 -3.97 -20.14 21.26
C PHE A 228 -5.05 -19.07 21.17
N HIS A 229 -5.46 -18.52 22.31
CA HIS A 229 -6.16 -17.24 22.35
C HIS A 229 -5.19 -16.08 22.60
N TYR A 230 -5.42 -14.96 21.92
CA TYR A 230 -4.87 -13.65 22.28
C TYR A 230 -5.97 -12.57 22.23
N PRO A 231 -6.25 -11.86 23.34
CA PRO A 231 -5.77 -12.16 24.68
C PRO A 231 -6.36 -13.48 25.21
N PRO A 232 -5.58 -14.23 26.02
CA PRO A 232 -6.08 -15.44 26.68
C PRO A 232 -7.09 -15.08 27.77
N SER A 233 -7.95 -16.04 28.15
CA SER A 233 -8.88 -15.84 29.28
C SER A 233 -8.20 -15.87 30.65
N PHE A 234 -6.98 -16.42 30.74
CA PHE A 234 -6.12 -16.41 31.91
C PHE A 234 -4.65 -16.45 31.46
N TYR A 235 -3.78 -15.77 32.20
CA TYR A 235 -2.38 -15.55 31.79
C TYR A 235 -1.42 -16.64 32.29
N HIS A 236 -1.68 -17.87 31.85
CA HIS A 236 -0.77 -19.02 31.89
C HIS A 236 -0.93 -19.72 30.54
N LEU A 237 0.17 -19.95 29.82
CA LEU A 237 0.10 -20.43 28.43
C LEU A 237 -0.69 -21.74 28.33
N HIS A 238 -1.70 -21.73 27.47
CA HIS A 238 -2.52 -22.90 27.18
C HIS A 238 -2.90 -22.95 25.69
N VAL A 239 -3.09 -24.16 25.19
CA VAL A 239 -3.48 -24.45 23.81
C VAL A 239 -4.84 -25.14 23.80
N HIS A 240 -5.74 -24.66 22.96
CA HIS A 240 -7.05 -25.23 22.72
C HIS A 240 -6.98 -26.30 21.63
N PHE A 241 -7.63 -27.42 21.87
CA PHE A 241 -7.89 -28.48 20.89
C PHE A 241 -9.39 -28.63 20.73
N THR A 242 -9.92 -28.28 19.56
CA THR A 242 -11.35 -28.43 19.26
C THR A 242 -11.58 -29.25 18.01
N TYR A 243 -12.71 -29.94 17.94
CA TYR A 243 -13.13 -30.59 16.69
C TYR A 243 -13.33 -29.54 15.59
N VAL A 244 -12.90 -29.83 14.36
CA VAL A 244 -12.88 -28.82 13.28
C VAL A 244 -14.28 -28.30 12.93
N ASP A 245 -15.30 -29.16 12.96
CA ASP A 245 -16.69 -28.76 12.65
C ASP A 245 -17.40 -28.10 13.85
N PHE A 246 -16.75 -28.08 15.02
CA PHE A 246 -17.30 -27.42 16.20
C PHE A 246 -17.07 -25.91 16.13
N GLU A 247 -18.15 -25.13 16.12
CA GLU A 247 -18.14 -23.66 16.25
C GLU A 247 -17.92 -23.24 17.71
N ALA A 248 -16.74 -23.56 18.26
CA ALA A 248 -16.37 -23.20 19.62
C ALA A 248 -16.24 -21.67 19.79
N ALA A 249 -16.62 -21.15 20.96
CA ALA A 249 -16.41 -19.73 21.26
C ALA A 249 -14.90 -19.38 21.29
N GLY A 250 -14.52 -18.32 20.57
CA GLY A 250 -13.14 -17.80 20.51
C GLY A 250 -12.29 -18.33 19.36
N ILE A 251 -12.85 -19.08 18.40
CA ILE A 251 -12.13 -19.56 17.20
C ILE A 251 -11.91 -18.50 16.12
N ASN A 252 -12.43 -17.29 16.33
CA ASN A 252 -12.40 -16.23 15.33
C ASN A 252 -10.97 -15.71 15.10
N PHE A 253 -10.74 -15.12 13.93
CA PHE A 253 -9.43 -14.63 13.51
C PHE A 253 -8.84 -13.58 14.47
N GLU A 254 -9.67 -12.69 15.02
CA GLU A 254 -9.28 -11.65 15.96
C GLU A 254 -8.94 -12.17 17.37
N ARG A 255 -8.80 -13.48 17.54
CA ARG A 255 -8.43 -14.08 18.82
C ARG A 255 -7.62 -15.36 18.70
N ALA A 256 -7.97 -16.23 17.75
CA ALA A 256 -7.36 -17.54 17.61
C ALA A 256 -6.06 -17.50 16.79
N HIS A 257 -4.95 -17.93 17.39
CA HIS A 257 -3.67 -18.10 16.71
C HIS A 257 -3.34 -19.58 16.56
N SER A 258 -3.30 -20.07 15.33
CA SER A 258 -2.95 -21.47 15.02
C SER A 258 -1.60 -21.88 15.61
N LEU A 259 -1.55 -23.02 16.32
CA LEU A 259 -0.31 -23.52 16.94
C LEU A 259 0.78 -23.77 15.90
N ILE A 260 0.43 -24.31 14.72
CA ILE A 260 1.42 -24.55 13.67
C ILE A 260 1.98 -23.24 13.09
N SER A 261 1.14 -22.22 12.95
CA SER A 261 1.60 -20.89 12.50
C SER A 261 2.51 -20.25 13.53
N VAL A 262 2.19 -20.37 14.84
CA VAL A 262 3.05 -19.91 15.93
C VAL A 262 4.42 -20.57 15.90
N ILE A 263 4.46 -21.90 15.74
CA ILE A 263 5.72 -22.66 15.60
C ILE A 263 6.52 -22.16 14.39
N ASN A 264 5.89 -21.99 13.24
CA ASN A 264 6.56 -21.55 12.02
C ASN A 264 7.11 -20.12 12.14
N ASN A 265 6.33 -19.21 12.72
CA ASN A 265 6.75 -17.83 12.95
C ASN A 265 8.00 -17.76 13.83
N ILE A 266 8.03 -18.55 14.92
CA ILE A 266 9.19 -18.61 15.81
C ILE A 266 10.41 -19.27 15.15
N LYS A 267 10.21 -20.27 14.28
CA LYS A 267 11.30 -20.87 13.49
C LYS A 267 11.93 -19.88 12.51
N LEU A 268 11.13 -18.99 11.92
CA LEU A 268 11.60 -17.96 11.00
C LEU A 268 12.28 -16.81 11.76
N VAL A 269 11.68 -16.37 12.87
CA VAL A 269 12.17 -15.28 13.71
C VAL A 269 12.04 -15.68 15.18
N GLY A 270 13.18 -15.95 15.83
CA GLY A 270 13.22 -16.55 17.16
C GLY A 270 12.51 -15.77 18.28
N ASP A 271 12.29 -14.47 18.09
CA ASP A 271 11.60 -13.56 19.02
C ASP A 271 10.35 -12.91 18.40
N TYR A 272 9.78 -13.53 17.36
CA TYR A 272 8.68 -12.99 16.54
C TYR A 272 7.58 -12.31 17.37
N TYR A 273 7.00 -13.03 18.34
CA TYR A 273 5.83 -12.57 19.09
C TYR A 273 6.11 -11.44 20.07
N SER A 274 7.39 -11.26 20.46
CA SER A 274 7.79 -10.10 21.26
C SER A 274 7.87 -8.81 20.42
N ARG A 275 7.91 -8.93 19.09
CA ARG A 275 8.10 -7.80 18.15
C ARG A 275 6.89 -7.52 17.27
N SER A 276 6.14 -8.55 16.92
CA SER A 276 5.00 -8.46 16.00
C SER A 276 3.88 -7.62 16.59
N THR A 277 3.19 -6.86 15.75
CA THR A 277 1.88 -6.31 16.11
C THR A 277 0.86 -7.44 16.19
N LEU A 278 0.11 -7.51 17.29
CA LEU A 278 -0.94 -8.51 17.50
C LEU A 278 -2.30 -7.84 17.47
N LEU A 279 -3.18 -8.38 16.64
CA LEU A 279 -4.55 -7.91 16.50
C LEU A 279 -5.45 -8.67 17.47
N PHE A 280 -6.29 -7.96 18.21
CA PHE A 280 -7.36 -8.59 18.98
C PHE A 280 -8.59 -7.69 19.16
N SER A 281 -9.68 -8.26 19.67
CA SER A 281 -10.89 -7.50 20.02
C SER A 281 -10.96 -7.15 21.51
N ILE A 282 -11.29 -5.89 21.80
CA ILE A 282 -11.58 -5.37 23.13
C ILE A 282 -13.05 -4.99 23.25
N ARG A 283 -13.63 -5.18 24.44
CA ARG A 283 -15.01 -4.80 24.75
C ARG A 283 -15.06 -3.43 25.41
N GLU A 284 -16.04 -2.62 25.06
CA GLU A 284 -16.31 -1.35 25.76
C GLU A 284 -16.59 -1.53 27.25
N THR A 285 -17.15 -2.68 27.65
CA THR A 285 -17.43 -2.99 29.06
C THR A 285 -16.21 -3.33 29.89
N ASP A 286 -15.05 -3.58 29.26
CA ASP A 286 -13.76 -3.71 29.95
C ASP A 286 -13.19 -2.30 30.20
N GLU A 287 -13.95 -1.46 30.92
CA GLU A 287 -13.84 0.02 31.01
C GLU A 287 -12.41 0.55 31.13
N GLU A 288 -11.59 -0.05 32.00
CA GLU A 288 -10.22 0.41 32.28
C GLU A 288 -9.26 0.12 31.11
N LEU A 289 -9.23 -1.11 30.61
CA LEU A 289 -8.37 -1.47 29.47
C LEU A 289 -8.87 -0.77 28.20
N PHE A 290 -10.20 -0.68 28.02
CA PHE A 290 -10.79 0.00 26.89
C PHE A 290 -10.45 1.49 26.90
N ALA A 291 -10.52 2.17 28.05
CA ALA A 291 -10.14 3.58 28.16
C ALA A 291 -8.65 3.79 27.81
N GLU A 292 -7.75 2.97 28.35
CA GLU A 292 -6.31 3.07 28.06
C GLU A 292 -6.02 2.86 26.56
N TYR A 293 -6.65 1.85 25.95
CA TYR A 293 -6.56 1.66 24.50
C TYR A 293 -7.24 2.76 23.71
N LYS A 294 -8.33 3.34 24.21
CA LYS A 294 -9.04 4.46 23.59
C LYS A 294 -8.28 5.77 23.68
N GLU A 295 -7.39 5.95 24.63
CA GLU A 295 -6.54 7.14 24.68
C GLU A 295 -5.26 6.98 23.85
N ALA A 296 -4.76 5.74 23.70
CA ALA A 296 -3.47 5.47 23.07
C ALA A 296 -3.53 4.92 21.64
N VAL A 297 -4.65 4.30 21.24
CA VAL A 297 -4.75 3.49 20.01
C VAL A 297 -6.08 3.70 19.27
N LEU A 298 -7.20 3.75 20.00
CA LEU A 298 -8.55 4.01 19.47
C LEU A 298 -8.98 5.46 19.70
N SER A 299 -8.07 6.32 20.17
CA SER A 299 -8.29 7.76 20.08
C SER A 299 -8.24 8.00 18.59
N ASP A 300 -9.41 8.26 17.99
CA ASP A 300 -9.45 8.83 16.66
C ASP A 300 -8.36 9.90 16.62
N ASP A 301 -7.39 9.72 15.71
CA ASP A 301 -6.54 10.80 15.23
C ASP A 301 -7.37 12.09 15.28
N GLU A 302 -6.94 13.06 16.10
CA GLU A 302 -7.63 14.33 16.37
C GLU A 302 -8.90 14.53 15.53
N SER A 303 -10.08 14.22 16.08
CA SER A 303 -11.39 14.30 15.41
C SER A 303 -11.40 15.24 14.20
N PHE A 304 -11.07 14.70 13.03
CA PHE A 304 -10.91 15.50 11.83
C PHE A 304 -12.32 15.75 11.28
N SER A 305 -12.89 16.93 11.50
CA SER A 305 -14.20 17.26 10.93
C SER A 305 -13.99 17.85 9.54
N LEU A 306 -14.20 17.04 8.50
CA LEU A 306 -14.30 17.53 7.12
C LEU A 306 -15.77 17.71 6.75
N SER A 307 -16.19 18.94 6.44
CA SER A 307 -17.49 19.17 5.79
C SER A 307 -17.30 19.86 4.44
N VAL A 308 -18.11 19.44 3.47
CA VAL A 308 -18.05 19.94 2.09
C VAL A 308 -19.22 20.89 1.91
N GLN A 309 -18.93 22.14 1.58
CA GLN A 309 -19.90 23.14 1.15
C GLN A 309 -19.78 23.34 -0.35
N ARG A 310 -20.79 23.97 -0.96
CA ARG A 310 -20.89 24.14 -2.42
C ARG A 310 -19.59 24.68 -3.04
N ASN A 311 -18.90 25.61 -2.39
CA ASN A 311 -17.67 26.23 -2.88
C ASN A 311 -16.56 26.28 -1.82
N ALA A 312 -16.58 25.40 -0.82
CA ALA A 312 -15.58 25.39 0.24
C ALA A 312 -15.45 24.02 0.92
N LEU A 313 -14.27 23.73 1.46
CA LEU A 313 -14.02 22.62 2.37
C LEU A 313 -13.78 23.19 3.76
N LEU A 314 -14.55 22.74 4.76
CA LEU A 314 -14.27 23.06 6.15
C LEU A 314 -13.51 21.90 6.75
N ILE A 315 -12.26 22.15 7.09
CA ILE A 315 -11.35 21.23 7.75
C ILE A 315 -11.20 21.71 9.19
N ASN A 316 -11.78 20.98 10.14
CA ASN A 316 -11.86 21.37 11.55
C ASN A 316 -12.51 22.75 11.71
N SER A 317 -11.70 23.80 11.92
CA SER A 317 -12.13 25.20 12.04
C SER A 317 -11.63 26.10 10.91
N GLN A 318 -11.01 25.55 9.87
CA GLN A 318 -10.46 26.27 8.73
C GLN A 318 -11.33 26.07 7.49
N THR A 319 -11.59 27.16 6.77
CA THR A 319 -12.36 27.14 5.52
C THR A 319 -11.41 27.31 4.33
N LEU A 320 -11.36 26.30 3.48
CA LEU A 320 -10.65 26.34 2.20
C LEU A 320 -11.65 26.60 1.08
N SER A 321 -11.66 27.82 0.54
CA SER A 321 -12.55 28.22 -0.56
C SER A 321 -12.13 27.56 -1.87
N LEU A 322 -13.04 26.79 -2.48
CA LEU A 322 -12.84 26.13 -3.76
C LEU A 322 -13.27 27.06 -4.93
N PRO A 323 -12.55 27.04 -6.07
CA PRO A 323 -12.90 27.84 -7.25
C PRO A 323 -13.99 27.22 -8.13
N PHE A 324 -14.59 26.10 -7.71
CA PHE A 324 -15.60 25.36 -8.44
C PHE A 324 -16.68 24.82 -7.49
N ASP A 325 -17.87 24.58 -8.04
CA ASP A 325 -18.99 24.04 -7.27
C ASP A 325 -18.84 22.53 -7.07
N VAL A 326 -18.96 22.08 -5.83
CA VAL A 326 -18.91 20.67 -5.40
C VAL A 326 -20.23 20.26 -4.78
N GLN A 327 -20.57 18.97 -4.87
CA GLN A 327 -21.77 18.41 -4.26
C GLN A 327 -21.55 18.24 -2.74
N PRO A 328 -22.27 18.98 -1.86
CA PRO A 328 -22.02 19.01 -0.40
C PRO A 328 -22.16 17.67 0.34
N GLN A 329 -22.68 16.63 -0.32
CA GLN A 329 -22.89 15.28 0.25
C GLN A 329 -22.12 14.17 -0.50
N SER A 330 -21.20 14.56 -1.39
CA SER A 330 -20.45 13.60 -2.22
C SER A 330 -19.17 13.09 -1.58
N LEU A 331 -18.89 13.52 -0.35
CA LEU A 331 -17.70 13.11 0.39
C LEU A 331 -17.72 11.58 0.58
N CYS A 332 -16.71 10.90 0.06
CA CYS A 332 -16.51 9.47 0.29
C CYS A 332 -15.02 9.13 0.35
N GLY A 333 -14.70 7.96 0.92
CA GLY A 333 -13.32 7.48 1.02
C GLY A 333 -12.40 8.42 1.81
N LEU A 334 -12.93 9.06 2.86
CA LEU A 334 -12.13 9.85 3.80
C LEU A 334 -11.17 8.91 4.54
N VAL A 335 -9.88 9.11 4.34
CA VAL A 335 -8.80 8.38 4.98
C VAL A 335 -7.83 9.40 5.54
N HIS A 336 -7.58 9.33 6.84
CA HIS A 336 -6.53 10.06 7.51
C HIS A 336 -5.33 9.14 7.67
N SER A 337 -4.14 9.59 7.27
CA SER A 337 -2.91 8.82 7.39
C SER A 337 -1.73 9.77 7.56
N GLY A 338 -1.11 9.77 8.75
CA GLY A 338 -0.01 10.68 9.07
C GLY A 338 -0.45 12.15 8.99
N ASN A 339 0.22 12.95 8.17
CA ASN A 339 -0.09 14.38 7.98
C ASN A 339 -0.99 14.67 6.76
N ALA A 340 -1.59 13.65 6.14
CA ALA A 340 -2.50 13.86 5.01
C ALA A 340 -3.90 13.34 5.25
N LEU A 341 -4.83 14.11 4.69
CA LEU A 341 -6.21 13.77 4.57
C LEU A 341 -6.55 13.48 3.11
N THR A 342 -6.97 12.25 2.82
CA THR A 342 -7.39 11.84 1.48
C THR A 342 -8.89 11.63 1.46
N PHE A 343 -9.58 12.13 0.44
CA PHE A 343 -11.02 11.93 0.26
C PHE A 343 -11.41 12.14 -1.19
N ARG A 344 -12.64 11.75 -1.54
CA ARG A 344 -13.25 11.96 -2.86
C ARG A 344 -14.50 12.80 -2.72
N ILE A 345 -14.69 13.74 -3.64
CA ILE A 345 -15.88 14.58 -3.77
C ILE A 345 -16.28 14.66 -5.25
N ASN A 346 -17.58 14.74 -5.50
CA ASN A 346 -18.13 14.98 -6.83
C ASN A 346 -18.26 16.48 -7.06
N LEU A 347 -17.93 16.92 -8.26
CA LEU A 347 -18.23 18.27 -8.73
C LEU A 347 -19.72 18.38 -9.08
N GLU A 348 -20.33 19.55 -8.86
CA GLU A 348 -21.62 19.82 -9.51
C GLU A 348 -21.41 19.85 -11.04
N LYS A 349 -22.42 19.42 -11.81
CA LYS A 349 -22.41 19.60 -13.27
C LYS A 349 -22.51 21.10 -13.58
N SER A 350 -21.42 21.85 -13.45
CA SER A 350 -21.33 23.16 -14.08
C SER A 350 -21.10 22.94 -15.57
N VAL A 351 -21.90 23.62 -16.38
CA VAL A 351 -21.59 23.89 -17.79
C VAL A 351 -20.45 24.92 -17.85
N THR A 352 -19.41 24.72 -17.05
CA THR A 352 -18.11 25.26 -17.40
C THR A 352 -17.60 24.30 -18.44
N LYS A 353 -17.57 24.75 -19.70
CA LYS A 353 -16.60 24.22 -20.64
C LYS A 353 -15.29 24.22 -19.86
N ILE A 354 -14.83 23.05 -19.42
CA ILE A 354 -13.40 22.85 -19.30
C ILE A 354 -12.97 23.12 -20.73
N ASP A 355 -12.50 24.33 -20.99
CA ASP A 355 -11.86 24.60 -22.27
C ASP A 355 -10.91 23.42 -22.44
N PRO A 356 -11.05 22.61 -23.51
CA PRO A 356 -10.05 21.60 -23.78
C PRO A 356 -8.76 22.41 -23.78
N VAL A 357 -7.93 22.19 -22.75
CA VAL A 357 -6.69 22.95 -22.59
C VAL A 357 -6.06 22.88 -23.96
N ALA A 358 -5.90 24.06 -24.57
CA ALA A 358 -5.47 24.19 -25.93
C ALA A 358 -4.26 23.27 -26.11
N SER A 359 -4.23 22.61 -27.26
CA SER A 359 -3.33 21.54 -27.69
C SER A 359 -1.84 21.90 -27.75
N ALA A 360 -1.34 22.72 -26.82
CA ALA A 360 0.04 23.13 -26.70
C ALA A 360 0.49 22.91 -25.24
N PHE A 361 1.29 21.86 -25.02
CA PHE A 361 2.03 21.69 -23.77
C PHE A 361 2.98 22.90 -23.57
N PRO A 362 3.05 23.55 -22.40
CA PRO A 362 3.97 24.66 -22.17
C PRO A 362 5.46 24.29 -22.26
N LEU A 363 5.80 22.99 -22.23
CA LEU A 363 7.18 22.51 -22.46
C LEU A 363 7.75 22.90 -23.84
N PHE A 364 6.94 23.41 -24.77
CA PHE A 364 7.41 23.82 -26.09
C PHE A 364 8.08 25.21 -26.12
N ASP A 365 7.89 26.03 -25.08
CA ASP A 365 8.51 27.36 -24.97
C ASP A 365 9.80 27.35 -24.14
N LEU A 366 10.55 26.23 -24.18
CA LEU A 366 11.83 26.11 -23.46
C LEU A 366 12.93 26.96 -24.12
N PRO A 367 13.81 27.60 -23.32
CA PRO A 367 14.97 28.32 -23.84
C PRO A 367 15.87 27.49 -24.75
N GLU A 368 16.52 28.14 -25.73
CA GLU A 368 17.57 27.51 -26.53
C GLU A 368 18.74 27.08 -25.63
N ILE A 369 19.11 25.79 -25.71
CA ILE A 369 20.21 25.18 -24.95
C ILE A 369 21.50 25.20 -25.77
N CYS A 370 21.39 25.13 -27.10
CA CYS A 370 22.54 25.12 -27.97
C CYS A 370 23.11 26.54 -28.11
N PRO A 371 24.43 26.73 -27.99
CA PRO A 371 25.03 28.03 -28.20
C PRO A 371 24.79 28.50 -29.65
N ARG A 372 24.65 29.81 -29.84
CA ARG A 372 24.57 30.40 -31.19
C ARG A 372 25.94 30.33 -31.83
N ILE A 373 26.03 29.56 -32.92
CA ILE A 373 27.27 29.32 -33.64
C ILE A 373 27.03 29.71 -35.09
N ASP A 374 27.79 30.69 -35.54
CA ASP A 374 27.82 31.13 -36.93
C ASP A 374 28.87 30.35 -37.72
N ALA A 375 28.50 29.96 -38.94
CA ALA A 375 29.42 29.38 -39.90
C ALA A 375 30.51 30.39 -40.31
N GLY A 376 31.74 29.90 -40.51
CA GLY A 376 32.91 30.70 -40.89
C GLY A 376 33.63 31.38 -39.71
N GLN A 377 33.14 31.22 -38.48
CA GLN A 377 33.77 31.76 -37.27
C GLN A 377 34.67 30.72 -36.58
N SER A 378 35.68 31.23 -35.85
CA SER A 378 36.62 30.44 -35.06
C SER A 378 36.17 30.36 -33.60
N TYR A 379 36.12 29.16 -33.04
CA TYR A 379 35.68 28.93 -31.66
C TYR A 379 36.71 28.13 -30.87
N MET A 380 36.72 28.34 -29.55
CA MET A 380 37.49 27.53 -28.60
C MET A 380 36.53 26.69 -27.77
N LEU A 381 36.82 25.40 -27.60
CA LEU A 381 36.08 24.55 -26.66
C LEU A 381 36.72 24.64 -25.29
N LYS A 382 35.90 24.91 -24.26
CA LYS A 382 36.36 25.03 -22.88
C LYS A 382 35.55 24.14 -21.95
N CYS A 383 36.19 23.67 -20.89
CA CYS A 383 35.48 22.94 -19.84
C CYS A 383 34.62 23.91 -19.03
N SER A 384 33.30 23.66 -18.95
CA SER A 384 32.37 24.53 -18.23
C SER A 384 32.61 24.60 -16.72
N LEU A 385 33.39 23.66 -16.15
CA LEU A 385 33.68 23.61 -14.71
C LEU A 385 34.95 24.39 -14.33
N CYS A 386 36.00 24.35 -15.16
CA CYS A 386 37.31 24.95 -14.81
C CYS A 386 37.84 25.95 -15.84
N ASP A 387 37.05 26.28 -16.87
CA ASP A 387 37.34 27.23 -17.95
C ASP A 387 38.66 26.96 -18.71
N ARG A 388 39.21 25.75 -18.60
CA ARG A 388 40.41 25.38 -19.36
C ARG A 388 40.03 24.96 -20.76
N ASP A 389 40.87 25.36 -21.70
CA ASP A 389 40.76 24.98 -23.11
C ASP A 389 40.87 23.46 -23.23
N ILE A 390 39.93 22.88 -23.97
CA ILE A 390 39.88 21.46 -24.34
C ILE A 390 40.65 21.23 -25.64
N LEU A 391 40.84 22.29 -26.42
CA LEU A 391 41.56 22.27 -27.69
C LEU A 391 42.89 23.01 -27.58
N GLN A 392 43.87 22.59 -28.37
CA GLN A 392 45.15 23.30 -28.50
C GLN A 392 45.03 24.52 -29.41
N GLU A 393 44.11 24.48 -30.37
CA GLU A 393 43.90 25.52 -31.38
C GLU A 393 42.40 25.79 -31.57
N PHE A 394 42.07 26.97 -32.12
CA PHE A 394 40.70 27.32 -32.48
C PHE A 394 40.19 26.44 -33.63
N ILE A 395 38.89 26.10 -33.58
CA ILE A 395 38.21 25.36 -34.66
C ILE A 395 37.35 26.30 -35.49
N VAL A 396 37.43 26.16 -36.81
CA VAL A 396 36.57 26.90 -37.75
C VAL A 396 35.38 26.04 -38.11
N ILE A 397 34.17 26.49 -37.76
CA ILE A 397 32.94 25.77 -38.08
C ILE A 397 32.49 26.20 -39.48
N SER A 398 32.63 25.32 -40.48
CA SER A 398 32.22 25.63 -41.85
C SER A 398 30.72 25.48 -42.07
N ARG A 399 30.08 24.56 -41.33
CA ARG A 399 28.65 24.29 -41.41
C ARG A 399 28.08 23.87 -40.06
N VAL A 400 26.94 24.46 -39.70
CA VAL A 400 26.12 24.01 -38.57
C VAL A 400 24.92 23.26 -39.13
N ILE A 401 24.74 22.02 -38.70
CA ILE A 401 23.65 21.14 -39.08
C ILE A 401 22.83 20.88 -37.82
N LEU A 402 21.56 21.26 -37.87
CA LEU A 402 20.59 20.80 -36.88
C LEU A 402 20.22 19.37 -37.30
N GLU A 403 20.53 18.36 -36.49
CA GLU A 403 19.86 17.06 -36.69
C GLU A 403 18.35 17.33 -36.60
N PRO A 404 17.52 16.74 -37.47
CA PRO A 404 16.13 17.16 -37.62
C PRO A 404 15.44 17.11 -36.26
N MET A 405 15.14 18.28 -35.72
CA MET A 405 14.20 18.44 -34.62
C MET A 405 12.86 18.05 -35.23
N ASN A 406 12.31 16.89 -34.86
CA ASN A 406 11.23 16.22 -35.58
C ASN A 406 9.92 17.03 -35.63
N ALA A 407 9.86 17.95 -36.60
CA ALA A 407 8.68 18.56 -37.19
C ALA A 407 8.99 18.84 -38.68
N THR A 408 9.46 17.82 -39.41
CA THR A 408 9.54 17.91 -40.87
C THR A 408 8.18 17.57 -41.46
N ASP A 409 7.63 18.56 -42.15
CA ASP A 409 6.54 18.40 -43.11
C ASP A 409 6.88 17.23 -44.05
N ILE A 410 5.91 16.34 -44.26
CA ILE A 410 6.07 15.13 -45.07
C ILE A 410 6.37 15.51 -46.54
N SER A 411 6.15 16.77 -46.93
CA SER A 411 6.53 17.33 -48.22
C SER A 411 8.06 17.37 -48.46
N ASP A 412 8.89 17.49 -47.43
CA ASP A 412 10.37 17.49 -47.56
C ASP A 412 10.96 16.07 -47.70
N ILE A 413 10.22 15.05 -47.26
CA ILE A 413 10.62 13.64 -47.40
C ILE A 413 10.47 13.16 -48.85
N PHE A 414 9.59 13.77 -49.64
CA PHE A 414 9.36 13.38 -51.03
C PHE A 414 10.38 13.92 -52.04
N CYS A 415 11.32 14.79 -51.64
CA CYS A 415 12.44 15.20 -52.52
C CYS A 415 13.70 14.32 -52.42
N HIS A 416 13.86 13.48 -51.39
CA HIS A 416 15.09 12.66 -51.24
C HIS A 416 14.86 11.18 -50.90
N ARG A 417 13.68 10.64 -51.21
CA ARG A 417 13.43 9.20 -51.08
C ARG A 417 13.48 8.49 -52.43
N SER A 418 14.67 8.11 -52.86
CA SER A 418 14.85 6.96 -53.76
C SER A 418 15.96 6.06 -53.25
N LYS A 419 15.57 4.80 -53.04
CA LYS A 419 16.41 3.62 -52.89
C LYS A 419 17.52 3.61 -53.95
N GLU A 420 18.68 3.07 -53.59
CA GLU A 420 19.80 2.72 -54.48
C GLU A 420 20.76 3.83 -54.95
N VAL A 421 21.36 4.65 -54.07
CA VAL A 421 22.67 5.27 -54.36
C VAL A 421 23.46 5.51 -53.06
N PHE A 422 24.30 4.55 -52.64
CA PHE A 422 25.56 4.86 -51.95
C PHE A 422 26.67 4.79 -53.00
N GLN A 423 26.68 5.75 -53.93
CA GLN A 423 27.94 6.22 -54.47
C GLN A 423 28.48 7.20 -53.43
N PHE A 424 29.55 6.79 -52.76
CA PHE A 424 30.45 7.71 -52.11
C PHE A 424 30.83 8.80 -53.13
N GLU A 425 30.38 10.04 -52.93
CA GLU A 425 31.17 11.16 -53.41
C GLU A 425 32.51 11.03 -52.67
N LYS A 426 33.54 10.62 -53.43
CA LYS A 426 34.91 10.64 -52.96
C LYS A 426 35.19 12.07 -52.53
N ASP A 427 35.41 12.26 -51.23
CA ASP A 427 36.09 13.45 -50.72
C ASP A 427 37.33 13.69 -51.58
N LYS A 428 37.34 14.80 -52.32
CA LYS A 428 38.58 15.29 -52.90
C LYS A 428 39.52 15.63 -51.73
N PRO A 429 40.80 15.25 -51.80
CA PRO A 429 41.74 15.65 -50.77
C PRO A 429 41.83 17.17 -50.76
N ALA A 430 41.47 17.79 -49.63
CA ALA A 430 41.66 19.21 -49.42
C ALA A 430 43.17 19.51 -49.45
N SER A 431 43.60 20.18 -50.51
CA SER A 431 44.90 20.84 -50.57
C SER A 431 44.85 22.07 -49.66
N ASP A 432 45.72 22.07 -48.66
CA ASP A 432 46.21 23.18 -47.83
C ASP A 432 45.31 24.40 -47.55
N SER A 433 45.17 24.66 -46.24
CA SER A 433 44.80 25.93 -45.58
C SER A 433 43.33 26.26 -45.35
N GLN A 434 42.62 25.39 -44.62
CA GLN A 434 41.86 25.67 -43.38
C GLN A 434 41.08 24.40 -43.03
N LYS A 435 41.29 23.83 -41.84
CA LYS A 435 40.63 22.59 -41.39
C LYS A 435 39.15 22.87 -41.08
N GLU A 436 38.33 22.89 -42.12
CA GLU A 436 36.89 23.09 -42.01
C GLU A 436 36.21 21.94 -41.25
N GLN A 437 35.42 22.26 -40.22
CA GLN A 437 34.68 21.29 -39.40
C GLN A 437 33.17 21.49 -39.56
N SER A 438 32.43 20.39 -39.75
CA SER A 438 30.97 20.38 -39.65
C SER A 438 30.54 20.10 -38.22
N LEU A 439 29.56 20.85 -37.72
CA LEU A 439 29.01 20.69 -36.37
C LEU A 439 27.56 20.23 -36.44
N TYR A 440 27.24 19.15 -35.74
CA TYR A 440 25.89 18.64 -35.59
C TYR A 440 25.37 19.00 -34.21
N LEU A 441 24.21 19.64 -34.14
CA LEU A 441 23.55 19.98 -32.87
C LEU A 441 22.42 18.99 -32.60
N ASP A 442 22.37 18.47 -31.38
CA ASP A 442 21.37 17.53 -30.86
C ASP A 442 20.91 18.02 -29.46
N ILE A 443 19.89 17.40 -28.87
CA ILE A 443 19.40 17.80 -27.53
C ILE A 443 20.50 17.56 -26.50
N GLY A 444 21.01 18.66 -25.93
CA GLY A 444 21.99 18.60 -24.84
C GLY A 444 23.41 18.23 -25.25
N CYS A 445 23.69 18.01 -26.54
CA CYS A 445 25.04 17.77 -27.03
C CYS A 445 25.28 18.32 -28.43
N PHE A 446 26.56 18.39 -28.81
CA PHE A 446 26.98 18.65 -30.18
C PHE A 446 28.03 17.63 -30.62
N LYS A 447 28.00 17.27 -31.90
CA LYS A 447 28.86 16.24 -32.49
C LYS A 447 29.78 16.84 -33.56
N LEU A 448 31.04 16.44 -33.53
CA LEU A 448 32.06 16.72 -34.54
C LEU A 448 32.44 15.39 -35.22
N PRO A 449 32.06 15.16 -36.49
CA PRO A 449 32.10 13.84 -37.12
C PRO A 449 33.50 13.38 -37.53
N SER A 450 34.46 14.30 -37.69
CA SER A 450 35.82 14.00 -38.15
C SER A 450 36.81 14.95 -37.48
N PHE A 451 37.35 14.53 -36.34
CA PHE A 451 38.24 15.36 -35.53
C PHE A 451 39.60 14.69 -35.27
N GLU A 452 40.68 15.46 -35.41
CA GLU A 452 42.04 15.01 -35.11
C GLU A 452 42.28 15.01 -33.59
N LEU A 453 42.53 13.83 -33.02
CA LEU A 453 42.69 13.66 -31.57
C LEU A 453 43.93 14.39 -31.00
N GLU A 454 44.93 14.67 -31.83
CA GLU A 454 46.14 15.40 -31.42
C GLU A 454 45.82 16.82 -30.95
N ASN A 455 44.74 17.42 -31.45
CA ASN A 455 44.31 18.77 -31.05
C ASN A 455 43.52 18.78 -29.73
N LEU A 456 43.20 17.62 -29.14
CA LEU A 456 42.50 17.52 -27.86
C LEU A 456 43.45 17.48 -26.66
N THR A 457 43.07 18.14 -25.58
CA THR A 457 43.78 18.14 -24.29
C THR A 457 42.94 17.48 -23.18
N VAL A 458 42.40 16.29 -23.49
CA VAL A 458 41.52 15.52 -22.61
C VAL A 458 42.15 14.19 -22.15
N LEU A 459 41.57 13.58 -21.13
CA LEU A 459 41.84 12.19 -20.73
C LEU A 459 40.74 11.28 -21.28
N PHE A 460 41.12 10.06 -21.67
CA PHE A 460 40.19 9.04 -22.15
C PHE A 460 40.11 7.88 -21.16
N ASP A 461 38.89 7.46 -20.85
CA ASP A 461 38.59 6.20 -20.19
C ASP A 461 37.61 5.43 -21.09
N GLY A 462 38.13 4.47 -21.86
CA GLY A 462 37.40 3.84 -22.96
C GLY A 462 36.95 4.85 -24.01
N ASP A 463 35.63 4.98 -24.16
CA ASP A 463 34.98 5.94 -25.06
C ASP A 463 34.71 7.29 -24.39
N VAL A 464 34.95 7.43 -23.08
CA VAL A 464 34.51 8.61 -22.31
C VAL A 464 35.62 9.64 -22.18
N MET A 465 35.30 10.89 -22.53
CA MET A 465 36.23 12.03 -22.48
C MET A 465 36.12 12.79 -21.17
N HIS A 466 37.26 13.02 -20.52
CA HIS A 466 37.39 13.73 -19.25
C HIS A 466 38.30 14.94 -19.37
N CYS A 467 37.99 16.02 -18.63
CA CYS A 467 38.89 17.16 -18.50
C CYS A 467 40.20 16.74 -17.81
N ARG A 468 41.34 17.11 -18.39
CA ARG A 468 42.66 16.80 -17.81
C ARG A 468 42.93 17.51 -16.48
N HIS A 469 42.20 18.58 -16.17
CA HIS A 469 42.42 19.38 -14.97
C HIS A 469 41.48 19.03 -13.82
N CYS A 470 40.16 19.07 -14.07
CA CYS A 470 39.14 18.85 -13.03
C CYS A 470 38.50 17.45 -13.09
N TYR A 471 38.87 16.62 -14.07
CA TYR A 471 38.29 15.29 -14.31
C TYR A 471 36.78 15.29 -14.59
N SER A 472 36.18 16.46 -14.90
CA SER A 472 34.79 16.53 -15.36
C SER A 472 34.61 15.72 -16.63
N TRP A 473 33.50 14.99 -16.75
CA TRP A 473 33.08 14.47 -18.05
C TRP A 473 32.84 15.59 -19.03
N LEU A 474 33.25 15.36 -20.26
CA LEU A 474 33.11 16.30 -21.37
C LEU A 474 32.26 15.72 -22.49
N GLY A 475 32.28 14.40 -22.70
CA GLY A 475 31.70 13.82 -23.89
C GLY A 475 32.08 12.36 -24.14
N LEU A 476 31.81 11.90 -25.36
CA LEU A 476 32.13 10.56 -25.85
C LEU A 476 32.87 10.60 -27.19
N ARG A 477 33.71 9.60 -27.43
CA ARG A 477 34.35 9.33 -28.71
C ARG A 477 33.80 8.05 -29.31
N TYR A 478 33.47 8.08 -30.59
CA TYR A 478 33.11 6.90 -31.37
C TYR A 478 34.25 6.51 -32.31
N SER A 479 34.65 5.23 -32.27
CA SER A 479 35.75 4.69 -33.06
C SER A 479 35.29 4.27 -34.46
N CYS A 480 35.53 5.11 -35.44
CA CYS A 480 35.61 4.74 -36.86
C CYS A 480 36.80 5.47 -37.51
N THR A 481 37.12 5.13 -38.76
CA THR A 481 38.30 5.61 -39.51
C THR A 481 38.46 7.14 -39.52
N ASN A 482 37.38 7.89 -39.28
CA ASN A 482 37.37 9.31 -38.90
C ASN A 482 36.70 9.41 -37.52
N CYS A 483 37.44 9.82 -36.48
CA CYS A 483 36.90 9.87 -35.11
C CYS A 483 35.76 10.88 -34.99
N SER A 484 34.59 10.40 -34.55
CA SER A 484 33.44 11.26 -34.22
C SER A 484 33.41 11.54 -32.72
N LEU A 485 33.31 12.80 -32.35
CA LEU A 485 33.28 13.27 -30.97
C LEU A 485 31.89 13.83 -30.66
N CYS A 486 31.35 13.50 -29.49
CA CYS A 486 30.13 14.07 -28.95
C CYS A 486 30.48 14.80 -27.65
N PHE A 487 30.13 16.07 -27.52
CA PHE A 487 30.36 16.89 -26.33
C PHE A 487 29.04 17.33 -25.72
N TRP A 488 28.92 17.29 -24.40
CA TRP A 488 27.69 17.66 -23.70
C TRP A 488 27.64 19.17 -23.41
N ASN A 489 26.51 19.81 -23.73
CA ASN A 489 26.30 21.26 -23.55
C ASN A 489 26.39 21.69 -22.08
N ASP A 490 26.10 20.79 -21.13
CA ASP A 490 26.18 21.05 -19.70
C ASP A 490 27.59 20.79 -19.12
N THR A 491 28.58 20.47 -19.96
CA THR A 491 29.96 20.22 -19.51
C THR A 491 31.04 20.89 -20.37
N VAL A 492 30.69 21.26 -21.61
CA VAL A 492 31.57 21.94 -22.57
C VAL A 492 30.92 23.22 -23.06
N GLN A 493 31.68 24.32 -23.01
CA GLN A 493 31.32 25.61 -23.54
C GLN A 493 32.05 25.88 -24.85
N ILE A 494 31.35 26.54 -25.79
CA ILE A 494 31.90 27.02 -27.05
C ILE A 494 32.10 28.54 -26.91
N SER A 495 33.36 28.99 -26.86
CA SER A 495 33.70 30.40 -26.72
C SER A 495 33.78 31.10 -28.10
N PRO A 496 33.17 32.28 -28.27
CA PRO A 496 32.48 33.10 -27.27
C PRO A 496 31.05 32.61 -27.01
N SER A 497 30.76 32.16 -25.78
CA SER A 497 29.40 31.78 -25.37
C SER A 497 28.72 32.98 -24.73
N THR A 498 27.44 33.18 -25.01
CA THR A 498 26.57 34.20 -24.40
C THR A 498 25.65 33.63 -23.32
N VAL A 499 25.76 32.34 -22.98
CA VAL A 499 24.82 31.66 -22.07
C VAL A 499 25.29 31.81 -20.61
N GLU A 500 24.72 32.76 -19.87
CA GLU A 500 25.02 33.02 -18.44
C GLU A 500 24.38 32.01 -17.45
N LYS A 501 23.86 30.87 -17.92
CA LYS A 501 23.10 29.92 -17.07
C LYS A 501 23.98 28.95 -16.28
N SER A 502 23.54 28.59 -15.07
CA SER A 502 24.22 27.58 -14.25
C SER A 502 24.15 26.19 -14.88
N LEU A 503 25.15 25.33 -14.65
CA LEU A 503 25.20 23.96 -15.21
C LEU A 503 23.99 23.11 -14.79
N ASN A 504 23.51 23.27 -13.56
CA ASN A 504 22.32 22.54 -13.10
C ASN A 504 21.07 22.96 -13.87
N THR A 505 20.93 24.24 -14.17
CA THR A 505 19.83 24.77 -14.99
C THR A 505 19.88 24.18 -16.40
N ILE A 506 21.07 24.04 -16.99
CA ILE A 506 21.24 23.43 -18.31
C ILE A 506 20.83 21.95 -18.28
N SER A 507 21.31 21.19 -17.29
CA SER A 507 20.92 19.77 -17.12
C SER A 507 19.41 19.58 -16.97
N GLU A 508 18.73 20.43 -16.19
CA GLU A 508 17.28 20.39 -16.06
C GLU A 508 16.57 20.72 -17.38
N LEU A 509 17.00 21.78 -18.07
CA LEU A 509 16.46 22.14 -19.38
C LEU A 509 16.60 21.00 -20.40
N ILE A 510 17.73 20.30 -20.39
CA ILE A 510 17.96 19.10 -21.23
C ILE A 510 16.90 18.04 -20.92
N LEU A 511 16.68 17.71 -19.65
CA LEU A 511 15.66 16.73 -19.25
C LEU A 511 14.27 17.12 -19.76
N TYR A 512 13.84 18.35 -19.49
CA TYR A 512 12.52 18.82 -19.93
C TYR A 512 12.37 18.78 -21.45
N LYS A 513 13.41 19.17 -22.20
CA LYS A 513 13.39 19.12 -23.66
C LYS A 513 13.33 17.69 -24.21
N VAL A 514 14.08 16.77 -23.61
CA VAL A 514 14.02 15.34 -23.94
C VAL A 514 12.62 14.78 -23.69
N ILE A 515 12.00 15.10 -22.55
CA ILE A 515 10.63 14.68 -22.23
C ILE A 515 9.64 15.26 -23.25
N ALA A 516 9.74 16.56 -23.55
CA ALA A 516 8.85 17.24 -24.50
C ALA A 516 8.85 16.55 -25.87
N GLU A 517 10.03 16.30 -26.43
CA GLU A 517 10.15 15.62 -27.72
C GLU A 517 9.63 14.18 -27.68
N THR A 518 9.91 13.45 -26.60
CA THR A 518 9.40 12.08 -26.43
C THR A 518 7.88 12.05 -26.39
N LEU A 519 7.25 13.02 -25.73
CA LEU A 519 5.79 13.10 -25.62
C LEU A 519 5.11 13.48 -26.94
N VAL A 520 5.78 14.24 -27.81
CA VAL A 520 5.32 14.53 -29.18
C VAL A 520 5.31 13.25 -30.02
N GLU A 521 6.34 12.42 -29.88
CA GLU A 521 6.51 11.19 -30.66
C GLU A 521 5.60 10.05 -30.15
N CYS A 522 5.15 10.11 -28.89
CA CYS A 522 4.39 9.04 -28.24
C CYS A 522 2.88 9.33 -28.22
N LEU A 523 2.08 8.53 -28.92
CA LEU A 523 0.60 8.60 -28.90
C LEU A 523 -0.06 7.80 -27.76
N PHE A 524 0.72 7.03 -27.00
CA PHE A 524 0.19 6.18 -25.93
C PHE A 524 -0.10 6.95 -24.63
N SER A 525 -1.05 6.47 -23.83
CA SER A 525 -1.38 7.08 -22.54
C SER A 525 -0.19 7.09 -21.57
N VAL A 526 0.61 6.02 -21.57
CA VAL A 526 1.84 5.89 -20.78
C VAL A 526 3.05 5.96 -21.71
N CYS A 527 4.08 6.73 -21.32
CA CYS A 527 5.30 6.90 -22.10
C CYS A 527 6.53 6.46 -21.30
N ASN A 528 7.38 5.63 -21.89
CA ASN A 528 8.60 5.13 -21.25
C ASN A 528 9.85 5.69 -21.94
N LEU A 529 10.59 6.51 -21.21
CA LEU A 529 11.82 7.16 -21.64
C LEU A 529 13.00 6.57 -20.86
N MET A 530 14.05 6.14 -21.58
CA MET A 530 15.28 5.63 -21.00
C MET A 530 16.39 6.68 -21.08
N LEU A 531 16.95 7.08 -19.95
CA LEU A 531 18.18 7.87 -19.90
C LEU A 531 19.37 6.94 -19.70
N ILE A 532 20.35 7.03 -20.60
CA ILE A 532 21.54 6.17 -20.60
C ILE A 532 22.79 7.04 -20.38
N CYS A 533 23.64 6.62 -19.45
CA CYS A 533 24.83 7.34 -19.06
C CYS A 533 26.04 6.38 -19.08
N LYS A 534 26.99 6.57 -20.00
CA LYS A 534 28.17 5.71 -20.16
C LYS A 534 29.23 6.00 -19.11
N VAL A 535 29.39 5.14 -18.10
CA VAL A 535 30.33 5.31 -16.98
C VAL A 535 31.77 4.95 -17.34
N GLY A 536 31.96 3.99 -18.24
CA GLY A 536 33.27 3.55 -18.73
C GLY A 536 33.13 2.76 -20.04
N ALA A 537 34.19 2.04 -20.45
CA ALA A 537 34.23 1.32 -21.74
C ALA A 537 33.08 0.31 -21.93
N HIS A 538 32.64 -0.33 -20.85
CA HIS A 538 31.58 -1.36 -20.85
C HIS A 538 30.57 -1.20 -19.71
N GLU A 539 30.56 -0.07 -19.01
CA GLU A 539 29.63 0.20 -17.91
C GLU A 539 28.69 1.35 -18.29
N GLU A 540 27.39 1.10 -18.18
CA GLU A 540 26.33 2.08 -18.40
C GLU A 540 25.41 2.13 -17.18
N ARG A 541 24.97 3.33 -16.81
CA ARG A 541 23.88 3.56 -15.86
C ARG A 541 22.63 3.90 -16.64
N ARG A 542 21.52 3.27 -16.28
CA ARG A 542 20.23 3.44 -16.94
C ARG A 542 19.17 3.89 -15.93
N LEU A 543 18.41 4.92 -16.29
CA LEU A 543 17.28 5.41 -15.53
C LEU A 543 16.04 5.38 -16.43
N LEU A 544 15.07 4.56 -16.06
CA LEU A 544 13.77 4.50 -16.72
C LEU A 544 12.83 5.52 -16.10
N LEU A 545 12.19 6.32 -16.96
CA LEU A 545 11.14 7.26 -16.61
C LEU A 545 9.85 6.81 -17.29
N THR A 546 8.87 6.39 -16.50
CA THR A 546 7.53 6.02 -16.95
C THR A 546 6.57 7.16 -16.63
N ILE A 547 6.22 7.95 -17.64
CA ILE A 547 5.27 9.06 -17.55
C ILE A 547 3.86 8.48 -17.62
N LEU A 548 3.18 8.48 -16.46
CA LEU A 548 1.85 7.90 -16.26
C LEU A 548 0.72 8.87 -16.61
N ASP A 549 0.92 10.14 -16.26
CA ASP A 549 -0.01 11.22 -16.59
C ASP A 549 0.80 12.44 -17.03
N ARG A 550 0.43 13.01 -18.18
CA ARG A 550 1.14 14.11 -18.80
C ARG A 550 0.60 15.47 -18.36
N ASN A 551 -0.64 15.54 -17.88
CA ASN A 551 -1.32 16.81 -17.61
C ASN A 551 -2.19 16.71 -16.35
N LEU A 552 -1.60 16.21 -15.27
CA LEU A 552 -2.28 16.08 -14.00
C LEU A 552 -2.49 17.48 -13.40
N GLN A 553 -3.75 17.89 -13.30
CA GLN A 553 -4.11 19.18 -12.72
C GLN A 553 -4.27 19.04 -11.21
N ILE A 554 -3.35 19.66 -10.46
CA ILE A 554 -3.36 19.69 -9.01
C ILE A 554 -3.70 21.11 -8.56
N TRP A 555 -4.59 21.24 -7.59
CA TRP A 555 -4.87 22.52 -6.96
C TRP A 555 -4.08 22.60 -5.67
N GLU A 556 -3.15 23.55 -5.61
CA GLU A 556 -2.26 23.73 -4.47
C GLU A 556 -2.65 24.96 -3.67
N CYS A 557 -2.47 24.87 -2.35
CA CYS A 557 -2.65 25.98 -1.43
C CYS A 557 -1.31 26.23 -0.74
N PRO A 558 -0.46 27.13 -1.30
CA PRO A 558 0.90 27.32 -0.80
C PRO A 558 0.94 27.75 0.67
N ASN A 559 -0.08 28.49 1.12
CA ASN A 559 -0.32 28.87 2.52
C ASN A 559 -1.83 28.79 2.82
N VAL A 560 -2.22 28.45 4.05
CA VAL A 560 -3.64 28.33 4.48
C VAL A 560 -4.46 29.61 4.23
N GLU A 561 -3.82 30.78 4.14
CA GLU A 561 -4.44 32.08 3.87
C GLU A 561 -4.48 32.47 2.38
N SER A 562 -3.92 31.64 1.49
CA SER A 562 -3.81 31.92 0.05
C SER A 562 -4.91 31.26 -0.78
N SER A 563 -5.21 31.83 -1.95
CA SER A 563 -6.16 31.25 -2.90
C SER A 563 -5.58 30.00 -3.56
N LEU A 564 -6.38 28.94 -3.73
CA LEU A 564 -6.02 27.74 -4.47
C LEU A 564 -5.51 28.10 -5.88
N GLN A 565 -4.31 27.64 -6.21
CA GLN A 565 -3.69 27.81 -7.51
C GLN A 565 -3.72 26.50 -8.27
N LYS A 566 -4.09 26.56 -9.55
CA LYS A 566 -4.07 25.39 -10.43
C LYS A 566 -2.66 25.22 -11.00
N VAL A 567 -2.02 24.12 -10.67
CA VAL A 567 -0.67 23.77 -11.14
C VAL A 567 -0.76 22.47 -11.93
N SER A 568 -0.04 22.42 -13.05
CA SER A 568 -0.02 21.25 -13.92
C SER A 568 1.25 20.44 -13.67
N TYR A 569 1.10 19.14 -13.42
CA TYR A 569 2.17 18.21 -13.11
C TYR A 569 2.21 17.04 -14.11
N MET A 570 3.41 16.51 -14.32
CA MET A 570 3.65 15.19 -14.90
C MET A 570 3.82 14.19 -13.77
N LYS A 571 3.04 13.10 -13.82
CA LYS A 571 3.18 11.97 -12.89
C LYS A 571 4.17 10.97 -13.48
N ILE A 572 5.33 10.81 -12.84
CA ILE A 572 6.45 10.02 -13.35
C ILE A 572 6.83 8.94 -12.34
N LEU A 573 6.78 7.69 -12.75
CA LEU A 573 7.41 6.57 -12.04
C LEU A 573 8.85 6.43 -12.56
N PHE A 574 9.84 6.27 -11.68
CA PHE A 574 11.24 6.18 -12.09
C PHE A 574 11.97 4.98 -11.48
N GLU A 575 12.86 4.34 -12.22
CA GLU A 575 13.62 3.18 -11.74
C GLU A 575 15.04 3.18 -12.29
N GLU A 576 16.03 2.96 -11.42
CA GLU A 576 17.42 2.67 -11.80
C GLU A 576 17.56 1.17 -12.03
N ALA A 577 18.16 0.73 -13.14
CA ALA A 577 18.31 -0.70 -13.42
C ALA A 577 19.67 -1.16 -13.93
N ASP A 578 19.85 -2.47 -13.74
CA ASP A 578 20.84 -3.32 -14.37
C ASP A 578 20.32 -3.82 -15.74
N HIS A 579 21.23 -4.02 -16.69
CA HIS A 579 20.96 -4.33 -18.11
C HIS A 579 19.98 -5.50 -18.36
N ASP A 580 19.81 -6.42 -17.40
CA ASP A 580 19.13 -7.71 -17.60
C ASP A 580 17.62 -7.72 -17.27
N LYS A 581 17.04 -6.60 -16.81
CA LYS A 581 15.70 -6.60 -16.19
C LYS A 581 14.54 -6.11 -17.06
N TRP A 582 14.78 -5.52 -18.22
CA TRP A 582 13.74 -4.81 -18.97
C TRP A 582 13.53 -5.35 -20.38
N ASP A 583 12.27 -5.43 -20.80
CA ASP A 583 11.88 -5.72 -22.18
C ASP A 583 12.07 -4.45 -23.03
N GLU A 584 13.07 -4.44 -23.91
CA GLU A 584 13.37 -3.31 -24.80
C GLU A 584 12.15 -2.89 -25.66
N LYS A 585 11.16 -3.77 -25.85
CA LYS A 585 9.94 -3.47 -26.61
C LYS A 585 9.02 -2.45 -25.95
N ILE A 586 9.18 -2.18 -24.66
CA ILE A 586 8.32 -1.28 -23.87
C ILE A 586 8.89 0.15 -23.83
N ILE A 587 10.15 0.33 -24.20
CA ILE A 587 10.86 1.61 -24.20
C ILE A 587 10.53 2.36 -25.50
N HIS A 588 9.99 3.57 -25.37
CA HIS A 588 9.59 4.38 -26.53
C HIS A 588 10.77 5.18 -27.09
N LYS A 589 11.62 5.72 -26.22
CA LYS A 589 12.83 6.47 -26.61
C LYS A 589 13.95 6.20 -25.63
N SER A 590 15.17 6.06 -26.15
CA SER A 590 16.40 5.99 -25.37
C SER A 590 17.29 7.16 -25.73
N VAL A 591 17.75 7.90 -24.72
CA VAL A 591 18.56 9.10 -24.91
C VAL A 591 19.82 8.99 -24.07
N LEU A 592 20.95 9.25 -24.72
CA LEU A 592 22.24 9.29 -24.07
C LEU A 592 22.41 10.66 -23.40
N VAL A 593 22.79 10.67 -22.12
CA VAL A 593 22.91 11.90 -21.33
C VAL A 593 24.25 11.95 -20.59
N SER A 594 24.67 13.17 -20.24
CA SER A 594 25.82 13.39 -19.40
C SER A 594 25.58 12.89 -17.96
N LYS A 595 26.65 12.61 -17.22
CA LYS A 595 26.57 12.28 -15.79
C LYS A 595 25.93 13.40 -14.96
N PRO A 596 26.27 14.68 -15.14
CA PRO A 596 25.56 15.78 -14.47
C PRO A 596 24.06 15.77 -14.76
N THR A 597 23.65 15.57 -16.02
CA THR A 597 22.23 15.47 -16.39
C THR A 597 21.55 14.32 -15.65
N LEU A 598 22.09 13.10 -15.68
CA LEU A 598 21.50 11.96 -14.98
C LEU A 598 21.38 12.20 -13.46
N VAL A 599 22.44 12.72 -12.83
CA VAL A 599 22.46 12.99 -11.38
C VAL A 599 21.47 14.10 -11.00
N ASN A 600 21.40 15.18 -11.79
CA ASN A 600 20.46 16.27 -11.54
C ASN A 600 19.01 15.84 -11.79
N THR A 601 18.75 15.00 -12.80
CA THR A 601 17.44 14.35 -12.99
C THR A 601 17.04 13.53 -11.76
N LEU A 602 17.93 12.68 -11.25
CA LEU A 602 17.65 11.91 -10.04
C LEU A 602 17.35 12.81 -8.84
N LYS A 603 18.15 13.85 -8.61
CA LYS A 603 17.90 14.82 -7.52
C LYS A 603 16.53 15.49 -7.66
N LEU A 604 16.19 15.95 -8.86
CA LEU A 604 14.93 16.61 -9.15
C LEU A 604 13.74 15.69 -8.92
N LEU A 605 13.82 14.43 -9.38
CA LEU A 605 12.78 13.43 -9.19
C LEU A 605 12.59 13.07 -7.70
N HIS A 606 13.67 12.92 -6.94
CA HIS A 606 13.57 12.66 -5.50
C HIS A 606 13.01 13.86 -4.72
N GLN A 607 13.41 15.08 -5.10
CA GLN A 607 12.86 16.32 -4.51
C GLN A 607 11.34 16.37 -4.67
N HIS A 608 10.85 16.12 -5.88
CA HIS A 608 9.42 16.12 -6.19
C HIS A 608 8.70 14.78 -5.96
N GLY A 609 9.38 13.79 -5.37
CA GLY A 609 8.79 12.53 -4.93
C GLY A 609 8.37 12.55 -3.45
N ASN A 610 9.16 13.23 -2.60
CA ASN A 610 8.90 13.33 -1.16
C ASN A 610 7.79 14.31 -0.79
N GLU A 611 7.43 15.24 -1.69
CA GLU A 611 6.42 16.27 -1.40
C GLU A 611 4.97 15.76 -1.56
N VAL A 612 4.73 14.57 -2.14
CA VAL A 612 3.36 14.10 -2.49
C VAL A 612 3.12 12.58 -2.26
N SER A 613 4.09 11.77 -1.79
CA SER A 613 3.94 10.30 -1.73
C SER A 613 4.06 9.69 -0.32
N PHE A 614 3.06 8.89 0.04
CA PHE A 614 2.96 8.03 1.24
C PHE A 614 3.52 6.61 1.04
N ALA A 615 4.18 6.32 -0.08
CA ALA A 615 4.65 4.97 -0.39
C ALA A 615 6.16 4.93 -0.67
N THR A 616 6.79 3.80 -0.33
CA THR A 616 8.15 3.39 -0.73
C THR A 616 8.34 3.25 -2.25
N GLU A 617 7.39 3.73 -3.04
CA GLU A 617 7.39 3.67 -4.50
C GLU A 617 8.13 4.88 -5.08
N LYS A 618 9.00 4.66 -6.07
CA LYS A 618 9.78 5.68 -6.77
C LYS A 618 8.90 6.52 -7.72
N LEU A 619 7.98 7.31 -7.16
CA LEU A 619 7.01 8.15 -7.88
C LEU A 619 7.32 9.64 -7.64
N ALA A 620 7.27 10.45 -8.69
CA ALA A 620 7.51 11.89 -8.65
C ALA A 620 6.42 12.69 -9.39
N TYR A 621 6.11 13.89 -8.90
CA TYR A 621 5.17 14.83 -9.50
C TYR A 621 5.93 16.06 -10.00
N LEU A 622 6.33 16.05 -11.27
CA LEU A 622 7.20 17.07 -11.83
C LEU A 622 6.40 18.22 -12.46
N PRO A 623 6.58 19.50 -12.08
CA PRO A 623 5.78 20.60 -12.60
C PRO A 623 6.06 20.86 -14.08
N ILE A 624 5.01 21.15 -14.86
CA ILE A 624 5.07 21.35 -16.32
C ILE A 624 5.60 22.75 -16.69
N SER A 625 5.27 23.78 -15.90
CA SER A 625 5.75 25.15 -16.09
C SER A 625 6.76 25.51 -15.00
N ARG A 626 8.01 25.70 -15.37
CA ARG A 626 9.03 26.35 -14.52
C ARG A 626 9.46 27.64 -15.22
N ASP A 627 9.47 28.74 -14.48
CA ASP A 627 10.14 29.96 -14.93
C ASP A 627 11.65 29.72 -14.89
N PHE A 628 12.26 29.43 -16.05
CA PHE A 628 13.71 29.28 -16.19
C PHE A 628 14.42 30.63 -16.42
N ASN A 629 13.94 31.68 -15.73
CA ASN A 629 14.45 33.05 -15.80
C ASN A 629 15.74 33.24 -15.01
#